data_AF-A0A2N1MR10-F1
#
_entry.id   AF-A0A2N1MR10-F1
#
_cell.length_a   1.000
_cell.length_b   1.000
_cell.length_c   1.000
_cell.angle_alpha   90.00
_cell.angle_beta   90.00
_cell.angle_gamma   90.00
#
_symmetry.space_group_name_H-M   'P 1'
#
loop_
_entity.id
_entity.type
_entity.pdbx_description
1 polymer ?
#
loop_
_entity_poly.entity_id
_entity_poly.type
_entity_poly.pdbx_seq_one_letter_code
_entity_poly.pdbx_strand_id
1 'polypeptide(L)' 'MNNSYLGPSFGENDLIIWCDVSEKLVCFSKSSFYEKPIRETKDYFDVEECEIFQIV' A
#
# COMPACT_ATOMS: atom_id res chain seq x y z
N MET A 1 -6.67 -5.40 -17.40
CA MET A 1 -7.66 -4.65 -16.61
C MET A 1 -6.88 -3.68 -15.74
N ASN A 2 -6.80 -2.40 -16.12
CA ASN A 2 -6.27 -1.37 -15.24
C ASN A 2 -7.42 -0.95 -14.34
N ASN A 3 -7.45 -1.50 -13.13
CA ASN A 3 -8.34 -1.01 -12.11
C ASN A 3 -7.73 0.29 -11.57
N SER A 4 -8.30 1.45 -11.93
CA SER A 4 -7.81 2.76 -11.51
C SER A 4 -7.87 2.99 -9.99
N TYR A 5 -8.48 2.06 -9.23
CA TYR A 5 -8.54 2.10 -7.77
C TYR A 5 -7.34 1.44 -7.09
N LEU A 6 -6.51 0.69 -7.83
CA LEU A 6 -5.36 -0.01 -7.28
C LEU A 6 -4.09 0.83 -7.53
N GLY A 7 -3.60 1.46 -6.46
CA GLY A 7 -2.26 2.02 -6.43
C GLY A 7 -1.18 0.93 -6.32
N PRO A 8 0.07 1.31 -6.09
CA PRO A 8 1.18 0.37 -6.02
C PRO A 8 0.99 -0.68 -4.91
N SER A 9 1.47 -1.90 -5.19
CA SER A 9 1.46 -3.03 -4.25
C SER A 9 2.85 -3.65 -4.12
N PHE A 10 3.22 -4.07 -2.91
CA PHE A 10 4.50 -4.72 -2.61
C PHE A 10 4.30 -6.07 -1.93
N GLY A 11 5.20 -7.03 -2.17
CA GLY A 11 5.17 -8.38 -1.60
C GLY A 11 3.84 -9.11 -1.76
N GLU A 12 3.32 -9.23 -2.99
CA GLU A 12 2.07 -9.96 -3.28
C GLU A 12 0.91 -9.56 -2.33
N ASN A 13 0.69 -8.24 -2.25
CA ASN A 13 -0.31 -7.57 -1.42
C ASN A 13 0.06 -7.40 0.06
N ASP A 14 1.33 -7.63 0.46
CA ASP A 14 1.82 -7.34 1.82
C ASP A 14 1.71 -5.85 2.17
N LEU A 15 1.84 -4.98 1.18
CA LEU A 15 1.45 -3.57 1.28
C LEU A 15 0.65 -3.22 0.02
N ILE A 16 -0.55 -2.69 0.18
CA ILE A 16 -1.33 -2.16 -0.94
C ILE A 16 -1.76 -0.74 -0.60
N ILE A 17 -1.45 0.20 -1.49
CA ILE A 17 -1.92 1.58 -1.40
C ILE A 17 -3.12 1.71 -2.34
N TRP A 18 -4.29 2.04 -1.81
CA TRP A 18 -5.51 2.34 -2.55
C TRP A 18 -5.75 3.84 -2.59
N CYS A 19 -6.16 4.34 -3.75
CA CYS A 19 -6.74 5.66 -3.88
C CYS A 19 -8.25 5.46 -4.05
N ASP A 20 -9.02 5.80 -3.03
CA ASP A 20 -10.46 5.66 -3.10
C ASP A 20 -11.11 6.79 -3.93
N VAL A 21 -12.41 6.67 -4.19
CA VAL A 21 -13.18 7.64 -4.96
C VAL A 21 -13.29 9.03 -4.31
N SER A 22 -12.95 9.13 -3.01
CA SER A 22 -12.91 10.37 -2.24
C SER A 22 -11.51 11.00 -2.17
N GLU A 23 -10.58 10.54 -3.01
CA GLU A 23 -9.16 10.94 -3.02
C GLU A 23 -8.43 10.60 -1.70
N LYS A 24 -9.01 9.72 -0.89
CA LYS A 24 -8.39 9.26 0.34
C LYS A 24 -7.45 8.11 0.03
N LEU A 25 -6.20 8.25 0.47
CA LEU A 25 -5.23 7.17 0.44
C LEU A 25 -5.47 6.24 1.63
N VAL A 26 -5.92 5.02 1.33
CA VAL A 26 -6.10 3.95 2.32
C VAL A 26 -5.07 2.88 2.03
N CYS A 27 -4.40 2.39 3.05
CA CYS A 27 -3.39 1.36 2.90
C CYS A 27 -3.75 0.12 3.72
N PHE A 28 -3.41 -1.04 3.19
CA PHE A 28 -3.52 -2.31 3.89
C PHE A 28 -2.16 -2.98 4.00
N SER A 29 -1.84 -3.45 5.20
CA SER A 29 -0.60 -4.19 5.47
C SER A 29 -0.91 -5.60 5.96
N LYS A 30 -0.25 -6.59 5.37
CA LYS A 30 -0.15 -7.97 5.88
C LYS A 30 1.31 -8.42 5.85
N SER A 31 1.60 -9.56 6.46
CA SER A 31 2.95 -10.15 6.44
C SER A 31 2.86 -11.60 5.97
N SER A 32 2.77 -11.79 4.66
CA SER A 32 2.64 -13.12 4.07
C SER A 32 3.90 -13.56 3.32
N PHE A 33 4.67 -12.62 2.77
CA PHE A 33 5.74 -12.93 1.81
C PHE A 33 7.13 -12.45 2.22
N TYR A 34 7.23 -11.43 3.06
CA TYR A 34 8.51 -11.00 3.62
C TYR A 34 8.83 -11.71 4.94
N GLU A 35 10.11 -12.02 5.17
CA GLU A 35 10.61 -12.58 6.44
C GLU A 35 10.34 -11.64 7.62
N LYS A 36 10.42 -10.34 7.37
CA LYS A 36 10.08 -9.27 8.32
C LYS A 36 8.87 -8.51 7.80
N PRO A 37 7.91 -8.16 8.67
CA PRO A 37 6.74 -7.44 8.21
C PRO A 37 7.13 -6.02 7.78
N ILE A 38 6.50 -5.51 6.72
CA ILE A 38 6.74 -4.15 6.20
C ILE A 38 6.35 -3.10 7.25
N ARG A 39 5.31 -3.40 8.04
CA ARG A 39 4.88 -2.65 9.23
C ARG A 39 4.63 -3.61 10.38
N GLU A 40 4.83 -3.13 11.61
CA GLU A 40 4.53 -3.92 12.82
C GLU A 40 3.04 -4.29 12.93
N THR A 41 2.15 -3.40 12.49
CA THR A 41 0.69 -3.57 12.54
C THR A 41 0.14 -4.16 11.24
N LYS A 42 -0.81 -5.09 11.35
CA LYS A 42 -1.47 -5.76 10.21
C LYS A 42 -2.94 -5.35 10.12
N ASP A 43 -3.20 -4.13 9.65
CA ASP A 43 -4.55 -3.57 9.55
C ASP A 43 -4.62 -2.53 8.42
N TYR A 44 -5.83 -2.01 8.18
CA TYR A 44 -6.04 -0.82 7.37
C TYR A 44 -5.54 0.42 8.12
N PHE A 45 -4.92 1.34 7.39
CA PHE A 45 -4.51 2.63 7.93
C PHE A 45 -4.64 3.73 6.88
N ASP A 46 -4.90 4.94 7.37
CA ASP A 46 -4.93 6.14 6.55
C ASP A 46 -3.51 6.60 6.24
N VAL A 47 -3.29 7.09 5.02
CA VAL A 47 -2.03 7.68 4.58
C VAL A 47 -2.26 9.17 4.37
N GLU A 48 -1.61 10.01 5.18
CA GLU A 48 -1.71 11.46 5.06
C GLU A 48 -0.90 11.99 3.87
N GLU A 49 0.28 11.41 3.64
CA GLU A 49 1.21 11.81 2.58
C GLU A 49 1.99 10.60 2.04
N CYS A 50 2.30 10.61 0.73
CA CYS A 50 3.08 9.58 0.07
C CYS A 50 4.06 10.21 -0.94
N GLU A 51 5.35 9.99 -0.73
CA GLU A 51 6.42 10.47 -1.62
C GLU A 51 7.00 9.30 -2.43
N ILE A 52 7.18 9.51 -3.75
CA ILE A 52 7.74 8.50 -4.66
C ILE A 52 9.11 8.98 -5.15
N PHE A 53 10.13 8.16 -4.92
CA PHE A 53 11.50 8.42 -5.35
C PHE A 53 11.90 7.48 -6.48
N GLN A 54 12.48 8.03 -7.55
CA GLN A 54 13.13 7.25 -8.59
C GLN A 54 14.65 7.25 -8.35
N ILE A 55 15.23 6.06 -8.24
CA ILE A 55 16.69 5.89 -8.18
C ILE A 55 17.18 5.58 -9.60
N VAL A 56 18.28 6.23 -10.01
CA VAL A 56 18.88 6.15 -11.36
C VAL A 56 20.19 5.37 -11.32
#